data_AF-A0A524EYN3-F1
#
_entry.id   AF-A0A524EYN3-F1
#
_cell.length_a   1.000
_cell.length_b   1.000
_cell.length_c   1.000
_cell.angle_alpha   90.00
_cell.angle_beta   90.00
_cell.angle_gamma   90.00
#
_symmetry.space_group_name_H-M   'P 1'
#
loop_
_entity.id
_entity.type
_entity.pdbx_description
1 polymer ?
#
loop_
_entity_poly.entity_id
_entity_poly.type
_entity_poly.pdbx_seq_one_letter_code
_entity_poly.pdbx_strand_id
1 'polypeptide(L)'
;MDYALMFDVLEGGVSQPIAWDKNNLTNDRNIIILDEGSSSLYLWHGSNQGLVARRTALRQAESLKGHGFTVGKSIVGRDIKLLKEIDQRKIGRDPETDRYNEELQEVLNREYKELDNFIISYASKEIETAPVKHEIKAEPKPIVEKVERIPVVSQPKLQQTAKAEITAASEYDSEPKKIQIEKPKPIVESEPKVEKKPVIMPKPSEIVIKPLGLSIQAKIGFVFMGILDHYDDIWISKKEDGAYAVEHMDGKVCEFTISEGKIKFTANSFAGIATNVKTEIQKKFVELSKLI
;
A
#
# COMPACT_ATOMS: atom_id res chain seq x y z
N MET A 1 -11.65 -17.12 -24.32
CA MET A 1 -11.63 -15.69 -24.68
C MET A 1 -11.32 -14.97 -23.40
N ASP A 2 -10.22 -14.24 -23.39
CA ASP A 2 -9.73 -13.57 -22.21
C ASP A 2 -10.19 -12.12 -22.29
N TYR A 3 -10.95 -11.69 -21.29
CA TYR A 3 -11.47 -10.33 -21.21
C TYR A 3 -10.63 -9.49 -20.25
N ALA A 4 -10.57 -8.20 -20.52
CA ALA A 4 -10.02 -7.23 -19.59
C ALA A 4 -10.84 -5.95 -19.54
N LEU A 5 -10.77 -5.29 -18.38
CA LEU A 5 -11.53 -4.10 -18.03
C LEU A 5 -10.62 -3.15 -17.25
N MET A 6 -10.87 -1.86 -17.40
CA MET A 6 -10.20 -0.80 -16.67
C MET A 6 -11.22 0.03 -15.90
N PHE A 7 -10.92 0.39 -14.65
CA PHE A 7 -11.79 1.18 -13.79
C PHE A 7 -11.05 2.36 -13.20
N ASP A 8 -11.70 3.52 -13.16
CA ASP A 8 -11.27 4.66 -12.34
C ASP A 8 -11.94 4.58 -10.98
N VAL A 9 -11.17 4.76 -9.91
CA VAL A 9 -11.72 4.85 -8.55
C VAL A 9 -11.89 6.32 -8.18
N LEU A 10 -13.15 6.76 -8.18
CA LEU A 10 -13.51 8.11 -7.83
C LEU A 10 -13.51 8.33 -6.32
N GLU A 11 -13.47 9.61 -5.94
CA GLU A 11 -13.66 10.05 -4.57
C GLU A 11 -15.03 9.58 -4.04
N GLY A 12 -15.06 9.06 -2.80
CA GLY A 12 -16.23 8.39 -2.24
C GLY A 12 -16.26 6.86 -2.47
N GLY A 13 -15.28 6.32 -3.19
CA GLY A 13 -15.09 4.87 -3.33
C GLY A 13 -16.03 4.20 -4.32
N VAL A 14 -16.47 4.94 -5.33
CA VAL A 14 -17.19 4.38 -6.47
C VAL A 14 -16.18 4.04 -7.56
N SER A 15 -16.19 2.79 -8.04
CA SER A 15 -15.43 2.39 -9.22
C SER A 15 -16.29 2.54 -10.48
N GLN A 16 -15.74 3.17 -11.51
CA GLN A 16 -16.41 3.35 -12.80
C GLN A 16 -15.58 2.76 -13.93
N PRO A 17 -16.16 1.94 -14.82
CA PRO A 17 -15.44 1.44 -15.98
C PRO A 17 -15.04 2.60 -16.90
N ILE A 18 -13.82 2.55 -17.41
CA ILE A 18 -13.26 3.55 -18.34
C ILE A 18 -12.72 2.86 -19.59
N ALA A 19 -12.52 3.65 -20.65
CA ALA A 19 -11.91 3.16 -21.88
C ALA A 19 -10.52 2.59 -21.61
N TRP A 20 -10.17 1.50 -22.29
CA TRP A 20 -8.88 0.86 -22.15
C TRP A 20 -7.80 1.70 -22.82
N ASP A 21 -7.09 2.48 -22.03
CA ASP A 21 -5.96 3.29 -22.51
C ASP A 21 -4.87 3.37 -21.44
N LYS A 22 -3.63 3.14 -21.85
CA LYS A 22 -2.44 3.32 -21.04
C LYS A 22 -2.29 4.77 -20.54
N ASN A 23 -2.78 5.75 -21.30
CA ASN A 23 -2.72 7.16 -20.90
C ASN A 23 -3.57 7.48 -19.67
N ASN A 24 -4.48 6.58 -19.25
CA ASN A 24 -5.26 6.75 -18.03
C ASN A 24 -4.42 6.58 -16.75
N LEU A 25 -3.24 5.95 -16.84
CA LEU A 25 -2.29 5.78 -15.72
C LEU A 25 -1.60 7.10 -15.37
N THR A 26 -2.38 8.04 -14.84
CA THR A 26 -1.93 9.38 -14.45
C THR A 26 -1.53 9.43 -12.99
N ASN A 27 -0.83 10.51 -12.62
CA ASN A 27 -0.39 10.77 -11.24
C ASN A 27 -1.57 11.02 -10.30
N ASP A 28 -2.70 11.53 -10.83
CA ASP A 28 -3.83 12.02 -10.06
C ASP A 28 -4.99 11.03 -9.98
N ARG A 29 -4.79 9.76 -10.36
CA ARG A 29 -5.86 8.76 -10.37
C ARG A 29 -5.42 7.44 -9.75
N ASN A 30 -6.40 6.68 -9.25
CA ASN A 30 -6.21 5.28 -8.90
C ASN A 30 -6.96 4.44 -9.91
N ILE A 31 -6.25 3.60 -10.63
CA ILE A 31 -6.81 2.80 -11.71
C ILE A 31 -6.77 1.32 -11.31
N ILE A 32 -7.88 0.62 -11.49
CA ILE A 32 -7.95 -0.84 -11.33
C ILE A 32 -8.00 -1.46 -12.72
N ILE A 33 -7.10 -2.38 -13.00
CA ILE A 33 -7.07 -3.12 -14.26
C ILE A 33 -7.33 -4.59 -13.94
N LEU A 34 -8.41 -5.10 -14.49
CA LEU A 34 -8.81 -6.49 -14.36
C LEU A 34 -8.43 -7.22 -15.64
N ASP A 35 -7.60 -8.26 -15.53
CA ASP A 35 -7.19 -9.09 -16.66
C ASP A 35 -7.45 -10.57 -16.35
N GLU A 36 -8.41 -11.17 -17.06
CA GLU A 36 -8.71 -12.60 -16.93
C GLU A 36 -7.58 -13.49 -17.48
N GLY A 37 -6.89 -13.03 -18.53
CA GLY A 37 -5.85 -13.82 -19.20
C GLY A 37 -4.67 -14.11 -18.28
N SER A 38 -4.26 -13.14 -17.46
CA SER A 38 -3.26 -13.34 -16.41
C SER A 38 -3.85 -13.73 -15.05
N SER A 39 -5.18 -13.87 -14.94
CA SER A 39 -5.90 -14.13 -13.68
C SER A 39 -5.47 -13.20 -12.54
N SER A 40 -5.16 -11.95 -12.89
CA SER A 40 -4.56 -10.95 -12.01
C SER A 40 -5.34 -9.64 -12.09
N LEU A 41 -5.46 -8.98 -10.96
CA LEU A 41 -5.98 -7.61 -10.87
C LEU A 41 -4.83 -6.70 -10.46
N TYR A 42 -4.58 -5.68 -11.26
CA TYR A 42 -3.55 -4.69 -11.03
C TYR A 42 -4.20 -3.44 -10.45
N LEU A 43 -3.66 -2.94 -9.35
CA LEU A 43 -4.09 -1.70 -8.73
C LEU A 43 -2.98 -0.67 -8.88
N TRP A 44 -3.21 0.33 -9.72
CA TRP A 44 -2.30 1.44 -9.92
C TRP A 44 -2.66 2.59 -8.97
N HIS A 45 -1.68 3.02 -8.18
CA HIS A 45 -1.76 4.23 -7.37
C HIS A 45 -0.97 5.37 -8.00
N GLY A 46 -1.68 6.40 -8.43
CA GLY A 46 -1.08 7.65 -8.86
C GLY A 46 -0.23 8.28 -7.76
N SER A 47 0.87 8.90 -8.17
CA SER A 47 1.83 9.56 -7.28
C SER A 47 1.28 10.77 -6.52
N ASN A 48 0.14 11.34 -6.89
CA ASN A 48 -0.47 12.47 -6.17
C ASN A 48 -1.67 12.05 -5.31
N GLN A 49 -1.99 10.75 -5.26
CA GLN A 49 -3.11 10.24 -4.49
C GLN A 49 -2.76 10.14 -3.01
N GLY A 50 -3.60 10.73 -2.16
CA GLY A 50 -3.50 10.67 -0.69
C GLY A 50 -3.85 9.30 -0.10
N LEU A 51 -3.59 9.11 1.20
CA LEU A 51 -3.72 7.80 1.85
C LEU A 51 -5.15 7.27 1.82
N VAL A 52 -6.13 8.16 2.02
CA VAL A 52 -7.56 7.80 2.04
C VAL A 52 -8.01 7.27 0.67
N ALA A 53 -7.62 7.95 -0.41
CA ALA A 53 -7.96 7.56 -1.76
C ALA A 53 -7.36 6.19 -2.12
N ARG A 54 -6.09 5.97 -1.78
CA ARG A 54 -5.41 4.67 -2.02
C ARG A 54 -6.05 3.52 -1.25
N ARG A 55 -6.34 3.70 0.04
CA ARG A 55 -7.04 2.69 0.85
C ARG A 55 -8.44 2.39 0.32
N THR A 56 -9.12 3.42 -0.15
CA THR A 56 -10.44 3.26 -0.77
C THR A 56 -10.34 2.46 -2.07
N ALA A 57 -9.37 2.77 -2.92
CA ALA A 57 -9.10 2.02 -4.14
C ALA A 57 -8.68 0.57 -3.87
N LEU A 58 -7.86 0.32 -2.84
CA LEU A 58 -7.50 -1.02 -2.41
C LEU A 58 -8.73 -1.85 -1.99
N ARG A 59 -9.64 -1.28 -1.21
CA ARG A 59 -10.90 -1.94 -0.84
C ARG A 59 -11.78 -2.25 -2.06
N GLN A 60 -11.84 -1.33 -3.03
CA GLN A 60 -12.58 -1.57 -4.27
C GLN A 60 -11.92 -2.66 -5.12
N ALA A 61 -10.60 -2.70 -5.19
CA ALA A 61 -9.84 -3.73 -5.87
C ALA A 61 -10.05 -5.12 -5.23
N GLU A 62 -10.04 -5.21 -3.89
CA GLU A 62 -10.37 -6.44 -3.17
C GLU A 62 -11.81 -6.89 -3.40
N SER A 63 -12.75 -5.94 -3.45
CA SER A 63 -14.15 -6.24 -3.76
C SER A 63 -14.31 -6.82 -5.17
N LEU A 64 -13.71 -6.17 -6.16
CA LEU A 64 -13.69 -6.62 -7.56
C LEU A 64 -12.98 -7.95 -7.74
N LYS A 65 -11.88 -8.19 -7.01
CA LYS A 65 -11.20 -9.48 -6.99
C LYS A 65 -12.12 -10.61 -6.53
N GLY A 66 -12.94 -10.38 -5.49
CA GLY A 66 -13.83 -11.40 -4.94
C GLY A 66 -15.10 -11.63 -5.77
N HIS A 67 -15.69 -10.56 -6.31
CA HIS A 67 -17.03 -10.62 -6.93
C HIS A 67 -17.00 -10.51 -8.45
N GLY A 68 -15.90 -10.07 -9.05
CA GLY A 68 -15.82 -9.66 -10.44
C GLY A 68 -16.67 -8.41 -10.73
N PHE A 69 -16.86 -8.13 -12.01
CA PHE A 69 -17.70 -7.06 -12.50
C PHE A 69 -18.80 -7.62 -13.41
N THR A 70 -20.05 -7.24 -13.15
CA THR A 70 -21.20 -7.75 -13.92
C THR A 70 -21.46 -6.86 -15.13
N VAL A 71 -21.40 -7.44 -16.33
CA VAL A 71 -21.75 -6.77 -17.58
C VAL A 71 -22.89 -7.54 -18.26
N GLY A 72 -24.08 -6.92 -18.26
CA GLY A 72 -25.30 -7.55 -18.75
C GLY A 72 -25.67 -8.79 -17.94
N LYS A 73 -25.48 -9.98 -18.52
CA LYS A 73 -25.75 -11.28 -17.89
C LYS A 73 -24.47 -12.06 -17.52
N SER A 74 -23.31 -11.52 -17.85
CA SER A 74 -22.01 -12.16 -17.64
C SER A 74 -21.24 -11.45 -16.54
N ILE A 75 -20.38 -12.19 -15.84
CA ILE A 75 -19.48 -11.65 -14.82
C ILE A 75 -18.07 -11.80 -15.35
N VAL A 76 -17.35 -10.69 -15.49
CA VAL A 76 -15.96 -10.63 -15.91
C VAL A 76 -15.06 -10.52 -14.68
N GLY A 77 -13.96 -11.26 -14.65
CA GLY A 77 -13.02 -11.28 -13.55
C GLY A 77 -13.47 -12.11 -12.36
N ARG A 78 -14.27 -13.14 -12.62
CA ARG A 78 -14.58 -14.15 -11.62
C ARG A 78 -13.32 -14.98 -11.33
N ASP A 79 -13.08 -15.28 -10.06
CA ASP A 79 -11.96 -16.12 -9.60
C ASP A 79 -10.55 -15.54 -9.81
N ILE A 80 -10.41 -14.20 -9.84
CA ILE A 80 -9.08 -13.56 -9.80
C ILE A 80 -8.39 -13.90 -8.47
N LYS A 81 -7.19 -14.49 -8.55
CA LYS A 81 -6.46 -14.95 -7.35
C LYS A 81 -5.46 -13.93 -6.84
N LEU A 82 -4.86 -13.16 -7.75
CA LEU A 82 -3.74 -12.28 -7.46
C LEU A 82 -4.17 -10.82 -7.56
N LEU A 83 -3.86 -10.05 -6.51
CA LEU A 83 -3.92 -8.60 -6.50
C LEU A 83 -2.48 -8.11 -6.51
N LYS A 84 -2.11 -7.31 -7.52
CA LYS A 84 -0.79 -6.72 -7.67
C LYS A 84 -0.91 -5.22 -7.50
N GLU A 85 -0.42 -4.71 -6.38
CA GLU A 85 -0.44 -3.29 -6.07
C GLU A 85 0.82 -2.62 -6.65
N ILE A 86 0.62 -1.51 -7.37
CA ILE A 86 1.69 -0.75 -8.01
C ILE A 86 1.57 0.70 -7.57
N ASP A 87 2.49 1.14 -6.72
CA ASP A 87 2.60 2.54 -6.34
C ASP A 87 3.63 3.25 -7.22
N GLN A 88 3.18 4.22 -8.00
CA GLN A 88 4.03 4.97 -8.90
C GLN A 88 5.24 5.61 -8.21
N ARG A 89 5.12 5.98 -6.92
CA ARG A 89 6.24 6.57 -6.14
C ARG A 89 7.35 5.57 -5.81
N LYS A 90 7.01 4.28 -5.81
CA LYS A 90 7.93 3.18 -5.46
C LYS A 90 8.61 2.58 -6.69
N ILE A 91 8.16 2.93 -7.89
CA ILE A 91 8.81 2.52 -9.14
C ILE A 91 10.26 3.03 -9.16
N GLY A 92 11.22 2.14 -9.39
CA GLY A 92 12.65 2.36 -9.35
C GLY A 92 13.27 2.34 -7.95
N ARG A 93 12.48 2.15 -6.90
CA ARG A 93 12.95 2.01 -5.50
C ARG A 93 12.74 0.59 -4.97
N ASP A 94 11.60 0.00 -5.32
CA ASP A 94 11.20 -1.33 -4.86
C ASP A 94 11.16 -2.32 -6.04
N PRO A 95 11.98 -3.40 -6.02
CA PRO A 95 12.08 -4.34 -7.13
C PRO A 95 10.79 -5.14 -7.37
N GLU A 96 9.93 -5.31 -6.36
CA GLU A 96 8.67 -6.03 -6.53
C GLU A 96 7.65 -5.18 -7.29
N THR A 97 7.51 -3.90 -6.91
CA THR A 97 6.70 -2.91 -7.63
C THR A 97 7.15 -2.77 -9.09
N ASP A 98 8.46 -2.78 -9.34
CA ASP A 98 9.01 -2.69 -10.70
C ASP A 98 8.61 -3.89 -11.56
N ARG A 99 8.72 -5.11 -11.03
CA ARG A 99 8.27 -6.33 -11.72
C ARG A 99 6.78 -6.27 -12.08
N TYR A 100 5.93 -5.85 -11.14
CA TYR A 100 4.49 -5.76 -11.40
C TYR A 100 4.16 -4.67 -12.42
N ASN A 101 4.89 -3.56 -12.41
CA ASN A 101 4.74 -2.52 -13.43
C ASN A 101 5.14 -3.03 -14.82
N GLU A 102 6.25 -3.75 -14.95
CA GLU A 102 6.67 -4.37 -16.22
C GLU A 102 5.58 -5.30 -16.77
N GLU A 103 5.06 -6.21 -15.94
CA GLU A 103 3.96 -7.09 -16.30
C GLU A 103 2.69 -6.32 -16.72
N LEU A 104 2.37 -5.22 -16.03
CA LEU A 104 1.23 -4.37 -16.39
C LEU A 104 1.45 -3.69 -17.76
N GLN A 105 2.65 -3.20 -18.04
CA GLN A 105 2.97 -2.62 -19.33
C GLN A 105 2.84 -3.64 -20.46
N GLU A 106 3.25 -4.89 -20.24
CA GLU A 106 3.04 -5.97 -21.20
C GLU A 106 1.57 -6.19 -21.48
N VAL A 107 0.71 -6.24 -20.45
CA VAL A 107 -0.75 -6.41 -20.59
C VAL A 107 -1.36 -5.26 -21.39
N LEU A 108 -0.99 -4.02 -21.09
CA LEU A 108 -1.51 -2.83 -21.77
C LEU A 108 -1.07 -2.72 -23.24
N ASN A 109 0.09 -3.25 -23.59
CA ASN A 109 0.63 -3.22 -24.94
C ASN A 109 0.14 -4.36 -25.85
N ARG A 110 -0.68 -5.29 -25.33
CA ARG A 110 -1.24 -6.39 -26.14
C ARG A 110 -2.21 -5.84 -27.18
N GLU A 111 -2.26 -6.48 -28.34
CA GLU A 111 -3.30 -6.21 -29.32
C GLU A 111 -4.66 -6.67 -28.78
N TYR A 112 -5.62 -5.75 -28.73
CA TYR A 112 -6.95 -5.99 -28.21
C TYR A 112 -8.01 -5.53 -29.21
N LYS A 113 -9.21 -6.09 -29.05
CA LYS A 113 -10.41 -5.65 -29.73
C LYS A 113 -11.38 -5.11 -28.69
N GLU A 114 -11.84 -3.89 -28.90
CA GLU A 114 -12.88 -3.30 -28.07
C GLU A 114 -14.23 -3.97 -28.35
N LEU A 115 -14.91 -4.33 -27.27
CA LEU A 115 -16.28 -4.80 -27.24
C LEU A 115 -17.15 -3.73 -26.55
N ASP A 116 -18.46 -3.96 -26.52
CA ASP A 116 -19.38 -3.05 -25.83
C ASP A 116 -19.11 -3.00 -24.31
N ASN A 117 -19.47 -1.86 -23.70
CA ASN A 117 -19.35 -1.59 -22.26
C ASN A 117 -17.91 -1.56 -21.72
N PHE A 118 -16.97 -1.02 -22.48
CA PHE A 118 -15.56 -0.85 -22.07
C PHE A 118 -14.81 -2.17 -21.83
N ILE A 119 -15.39 -3.30 -22.24
CA ILE A 119 -14.70 -4.59 -22.22
C ILE A 119 -13.78 -4.65 -23.43
N ILE A 120 -12.55 -5.12 -23.22
CA ILE A 120 -11.69 -5.55 -24.32
C ILE A 120 -11.53 -7.07 -24.31
N SER A 121 -11.34 -7.65 -25.49
CA SER A 121 -10.90 -9.04 -25.65
C SER A 121 -9.52 -9.06 -26.28
N TYR A 122 -8.60 -9.85 -25.73
CA TYR A 122 -7.33 -10.09 -26.39
C TYR A 122 -7.56 -10.97 -27.63
N ALA A 123 -7.01 -10.54 -28.76
CA ALA A 123 -7.00 -11.40 -29.94
C ALA A 123 -6.10 -12.59 -29.60
N SER A 124 -6.71 -13.75 -29.32
CA SER A 124 -5.97 -14.99 -29.39
C SER A 124 -5.37 -15.02 -30.79
N LYS A 125 -4.04 -15.10 -30.91
CA LYS A 125 -3.38 -15.52 -32.15
C LYS A 125 -3.83 -16.95 -32.43
N GLU A 126 -5.08 -17.12 -32.84
CA GLU A 126 -5.47 -18.23 -33.68
C GLU A 126 -4.59 -18.06 -34.91
N ILE A 127 -3.69 -19.01 -35.09
CA ILE A 127 -3.01 -19.24 -36.34
C ILE A 127 -4.14 -19.35 -37.36
N GLU A 128 -4.43 -18.26 -38.09
CA GLU A 128 -5.23 -18.32 -39.30
C GLU A 128 -4.47 -19.27 -40.23
N THR A 129 -4.81 -20.55 -40.18
CA THR A 129 -4.48 -21.53 -41.21
C THR A 129 -5.36 -21.22 -42.42
N ALA A 130 -5.12 -20.06 -43.04
CA ALA A 130 -5.51 -19.86 -44.41
C ALA A 130 -4.66 -20.82 -45.28
N PRO A 131 -5.27 -21.67 -46.14
CA PRO A 131 -4.52 -22.54 -47.03
C PRO A 131 -3.92 -21.69 -48.16
N VAL A 132 -2.71 -21.16 -47.92
CA VAL A 132 -1.96 -20.47 -48.97
C VAL A 132 -1.32 -21.52 -49.88
N LYS A 133 -1.91 -21.65 -51.08
CA LYS A 133 -1.34 -22.29 -52.26
C LYS A 133 0.14 -21.92 -52.41
N HIS A 134 0.99 -22.95 -52.47
CA HIS A 134 2.36 -22.84 -52.94
C HIS A 134 2.41 -22.24 -54.35
N GLU A 135 3.02 -21.07 -54.51
CA GLU A 135 3.76 -20.73 -55.72
C GLU A 135 5.20 -20.36 -55.36
N ILE A 136 6.09 -21.22 -55.80
CA ILE A 136 7.55 -21.13 -55.68
C ILE A 136 8.04 -20.13 -56.73
N LYS A 137 8.77 -19.08 -56.33
CA LYS A 137 9.71 -18.41 -57.25
C LYS A 137 10.89 -17.74 -56.54
N ALA A 138 12.02 -18.44 -56.67
CA ALA A 138 13.45 -18.09 -56.65
C ALA A 138 13.96 -16.72 -56.10
N GLU A 139 15.03 -16.85 -55.30
CA GLU A 139 16.01 -15.84 -54.87
C GLU A 139 16.72 -15.10 -56.03
N PRO A 140 17.40 -13.96 -55.74
CA PRO A 140 18.86 -14.06 -55.53
C PRO A 140 19.46 -13.12 -54.45
N LYS A 141 20.31 -13.72 -53.60
CA LYS A 141 21.66 -13.36 -53.09
C LYS A 141 22.05 -11.94 -52.57
N PRO A 142 23.06 -11.86 -51.68
CA PRO A 142 23.17 -10.86 -50.61
C PRO A 142 24.15 -9.72 -50.92
N ILE A 143 23.91 -8.55 -50.32
CA ILE A 143 24.88 -7.45 -50.28
C ILE A 143 25.38 -7.29 -48.83
N VAL A 144 26.69 -7.44 -48.71
CA VAL A 144 27.52 -7.23 -47.53
C VAL A 144 27.84 -5.73 -47.43
N GLU A 145 27.58 -5.08 -46.30
CA GLU A 145 28.20 -3.79 -46.00
C GLU A 145 28.71 -3.69 -44.54
N LYS A 146 30.02 -3.88 -44.48
CA LYS A 146 31.08 -3.37 -43.62
C LYS A 146 30.76 -2.55 -42.34
N VAL A 147 31.35 -3.06 -41.27
CA VAL A 147 31.65 -2.50 -39.93
C VAL A 147 32.25 -1.10 -39.93
N GLU A 148 31.82 -0.25 -38.99
CA GLU A 148 32.71 0.72 -38.30
C GLU A 148 32.45 0.74 -36.78
N ARG A 149 33.50 0.44 -36.01
CA ARG A 149 33.57 0.53 -34.55
C ARG A 149 34.02 1.93 -34.16
N ILE A 150 33.31 2.58 -33.24
CA ILE A 150 33.73 3.84 -32.59
C ILE A 150 34.14 3.52 -31.14
N PRO A 151 35.18 4.19 -30.60
CA PRO A 151 35.94 3.68 -29.46
C PRO A 151 35.35 3.99 -28.09
N VAL A 152 35.79 3.16 -27.15
CA VAL A 152 35.71 3.26 -25.69
C VAL A 152 36.15 4.65 -25.21
N VAL A 153 35.27 5.34 -24.48
CA VAL A 153 35.63 6.48 -23.64
C VAL A 153 35.56 6.06 -22.18
N SER A 154 36.71 6.22 -21.54
CA SER A 154 37.06 5.92 -20.17
C SER A 154 36.71 7.06 -19.19
N GLN A 155 36.18 6.67 -18.02
CA GLN A 155 36.37 7.26 -16.67
C GLN A 155 35.67 8.62 -16.36
N PRO A 156 35.17 8.85 -15.12
CA PRO A 156 35.97 8.85 -13.88
C PRO A 156 35.39 8.15 -12.63
N LYS A 157 36.33 7.69 -11.79
CA LYS A 157 36.17 7.29 -10.38
C LYS A 157 35.57 8.45 -9.56
N LEU A 158 34.51 8.18 -8.81
CA LEU A 158 34.08 9.04 -7.71
C LEU A 158 34.77 8.61 -6.41
N GLN A 159 35.39 9.61 -5.78
CA GLN A 159 36.15 9.54 -4.54
C GLN A 159 35.25 9.21 -3.35
N GLN A 160 35.79 8.37 -2.48
CA GLN A 160 35.39 8.23 -1.09
C GLN A 160 35.62 9.57 -0.37
N THR A 161 34.61 10.06 0.33
CA THR A 161 34.77 11.03 1.42
C THR A 161 34.20 10.44 2.69
N ALA A 162 35.11 10.23 3.65
CA ALA A 162 34.85 9.90 5.03
C ALA A 162 34.11 11.05 5.74
N LYS A 163 33.18 10.67 6.64
CA LYS A 163 32.71 11.51 7.75
C LYS A 163 32.12 10.56 8.80
N ALA A 164 32.91 10.25 9.82
CA ALA A 164 32.93 10.93 11.12
C ALA A 164 32.13 10.10 12.14
N GLU A 165 32.91 9.38 12.94
CA GLU A 165 32.55 8.63 14.13
C GLU A 165 31.99 9.61 15.16
N ILE A 166 30.70 9.48 15.49
CA ILE A 166 30.07 10.23 16.58
C ILE A 166 30.12 9.33 17.81
N THR A 167 30.90 9.76 18.78
CA THR A 167 30.91 9.27 20.15
C THR A 167 29.55 9.52 20.80
N ALA A 168 28.81 8.43 21.06
CA ALA A 168 27.61 8.48 21.88
C ALA A 168 27.99 8.57 23.36
N ALA A 169 27.61 9.67 24.00
CA ALA A 169 27.70 9.87 25.44
C ALA A 169 26.34 9.68 26.11
N SER A 170 26.43 9.24 27.36
CA SER A 170 25.47 9.28 28.48
C SER A 170 24.28 8.30 28.49
N GLU A 171 24.45 7.28 29.33
CA GLU A 171 23.68 7.07 30.57
C GLU A 171 22.15 7.11 30.49
N TYR A 172 21.56 5.92 30.37
CA TYR A 172 20.36 5.60 31.12
C TYR A 172 20.60 4.29 31.87
N ASP A 173 20.98 4.44 33.13
CA ASP A 173 20.93 3.41 34.15
C ASP A 173 19.45 3.08 34.39
N SER A 174 19.05 1.87 34.02
CA SER A 174 17.74 1.31 34.33
C SER A 174 17.99 -0.03 34.97
N GLU A 175 17.94 -0.05 36.30
CA GLU A 175 18.05 -1.28 37.10
C GLU A 175 17.11 -2.37 36.55
N PRO A 176 17.62 -3.59 36.28
CA PRO A 176 16.77 -4.69 35.85
C PRO A 176 15.95 -5.20 37.04
N LYS A 177 14.63 -4.96 37.01
CA LYS A 177 13.68 -5.67 37.87
C LYS A 177 13.77 -7.17 37.60
N LYS A 178 14.23 -7.93 38.58
CA LYS A 178 14.21 -9.40 38.62
C LYS A 178 12.79 -9.91 38.40
N ILE A 179 12.57 -10.60 37.29
CA ILE A 179 11.40 -11.44 37.04
C ILE A 179 11.62 -12.74 37.83
N GLN A 180 10.80 -12.97 38.87
CA GLN A 180 10.69 -14.29 39.49
C GLN A 180 9.85 -15.18 38.57
N ILE A 181 10.49 -16.19 37.99
CA ILE A 181 9.86 -17.27 37.24
C ILE A 181 9.33 -18.27 38.27
N GLU A 182 8.02 -18.26 38.54
CA GLU A 182 7.36 -19.36 39.25
C GLU A 182 7.15 -20.53 38.29
N LYS A 183 7.58 -21.72 38.74
CA LYS A 183 7.43 -23.00 38.05
C LYS A 183 5.94 -23.34 37.84
N PRO A 184 5.52 -23.83 36.65
CA PRO A 184 4.19 -24.39 36.49
C PRO A 184 4.07 -25.72 37.25
N LYS A 185 3.09 -25.83 38.15
CA LYS A 185 2.59 -27.11 38.65
C LYS A 185 1.66 -27.73 37.59
N PRO A 186 1.74 -29.05 37.32
CA PRO A 186 0.82 -29.71 36.40
C PRO A 186 -0.57 -29.79 37.05
N ILE A 187 -1.56 -29.16 36.42
CA ILE A 187 -2.96 -29.30 36.79
C ILE A 187 -3.55 -30.43 35.95
N VAL A 188 -4.04 -31.43 36.66
CA VAL A 188 -4.73 -32.61 36.16
C VAL A 188 -6.01 -32.20 35.45
N GLU A 189 -6.14 -32.67 34.22
CA GLU A 189 -7.32 -32.60 33.37
C GLU A 189 -8.49 -33.33 34.04
N SER A 190 -9.55 -32.60 34.36
CA SER A 190 -10.84 -33.19 34.71
C SER A 190 -11.90 -32.51 33.84
N GLU A 191 -12.56 -33.32 33.02
CA GLU A 191 -13.60 -32.91 32.09
C GLU A 191 -14.79 -32.29 32.85
N PRO A 192 -15.21 -31.05 32.54
CA PRO A 192 -16.44 -30.50 33.08
C PRO A 192 -17.64 -30.89 32.21
N LYS A 193 -18.58 -31.61 32.82
CA LYS A 193 -19.95 -31.80 32.33
C LYS A 193 -20.58 -30.44 31.99
N VAL A 194 -20.96 -30.28 30.73
CA VAL A 194 -21.63 -29.11 30.19
C VAL A 194 -23.07 -29.05 30.70
N GLU A 195 -23.31 -28.26 31.74
CA GLU A 195 -24.65 -27.81 32.14
C GLU A 195 -24.91 -26.44 31.52
N LYS A 196 -25.85 -26.39 30.56
CA LYS A 196 -26.21 -25.20 29.79
C LYS A 196 -26.89 -24.16 30.69
N LYS A 197 -26.12 -23.24 31.27
CA LYS A 197 -26.67 -21.97 31.77
C LYS A 197 -26.88 -20.99 30.60
N PRO A 198 -27.99 -20.22 30.59
CA PRO A 198 -28.25 -19.23 29.56
C PRO A 198 -27.14 -18.18 29.53
N VAL A 199 -26.56 -17.97 28.34
CA VAL A 199 -25.55 -16.94 28.07
C VAL A 199 -26.24 -15.58 28.19
N ILE A 200 -26.04 -14.91 29.33
CA ILE A 200 -26.39 -13.52 29.51
C ILE A 200 -25.42 -12.72 28.63
N MET A 201 -25.89 -12.19 27.50
CA MET A 201 -25.13 -11.24 26.71
C MET A 201 -24.73 -10.07 27.60
N PRO A 202 -23.42 -9.80 27.79
CA PRO A 202 -23.00 -8.62 28.53
C PRO A 202 -23.54 -7.39 27.81
N LYS A 203 -24.42 -6.65 28.49
CA LYS A 203 -24.97 -5.39 28.03
C LYS A 203 -23.80 -4.45 27.72
N PRO A 204 -23.74 -3.80 26.55
CA PRO A 204 -22.67 -2.86 26.22
C PRO A 204 -22.65 -1.79 27.30
N SER A 205 -21.60 -1.77 28.11
CA SER A 205 -21.35 -0.69 29.03
C SER A 205 -21.10 0.56 28.20
N GLU A 206 -22.08 1.47 28.16
CA GLU A 206 -21.93 2.77 27.52
C GLU A 206 -20.72 3.47 28.15
N ILE A 207 -19.62 3.54 27.39
CA ILE A 207 -18.45 4.29 27.80
C ILE A 207 -18.85 5.77 27.74
N VAL A 208 -19.15 6.36 28.90
CA VAL A 208 -19.42 7.79 29.01
C VAL A 208 -18.12 8.54 28.72
N ILE A 209 -17.97 8.99 27.47
CA ILE A 209 -16.81 9.79 27.04
C ILE A 209 -16.94 11.17 27.69
N LYS A 210 -16.23 11.38 28.80
CA LYS A 210 -16.12 12.71 29.40
C LYS A 210 -15.41 13.65 28.41
N PRO A 211 -15.91 14.89 28.22
CA PRO A 211 -15.25 15.85 27.36
C PRO A 211 -13.83 16.11 27.86
N LEU A 212 -12.85 15.98 26.96
CA LEU A 212 -11.45 16.27 27.26
C LEU A 212 -11.28 17.75 27.57
N GLY A 213 -10.54 18.08 28.62
CA GLY A 213 -10.20 19.47 28.94
C GLY A 213 -9.41 20.15 27.82
N LEU A 214 -9.59 21.46 27.64
CA LEU A 214 -8.96 22.27 26.60
C LEU A 214 -7.43 22.09 26.52
N SER A 215 -6.75 22.05 27.68
CA SER A 215 -5.29 21.83 27.74
C SER A 215 -4.88 20.48 27.12
N ILE A 216 -5.69 19.44 27.31
CA ILE A 216 -5.39 18.11 26.75
C ILE A 216 -5.63 18.13 25.23
N GLN A 217 -6.73 18.75 24.78
CA GLN A 217 -7.00 18.90 23.34
C GLN A 217 -5.88 19.67 22.63
N ALA A 218 -5.35 20.72 23.25
CA ALA A 218 -4.20 21.47 22.73
C ALA A 218 -2.95 20.58 22.60
N LYS A 219 -2.63 19.77 23.62
CA LYS A 219 -1.50 18.83 23.56
C LYS A 219 -1.64 17.82 22.43
N ILE A 220 -2.85 17.29 22.20
CA ILE A 220 -3.13 16.39 21.07
C ILE A 220 -2.86 17.12 19.75
N GLY A 221 -3.38 18.35 19.60
CA GLY A 221 -3.14 19.18 18.43
C GLY A 221 -1.66 19.46 18.17
N PHE A 222 -0.86 19.67 19.22
CA PHE A 222 0.58 19.86 19.10
C PHE A 222 1.31 18.62 18.56
N VAL A 223 0.86 17.42 18.92
CA VAL A 223 1.40 16.18 18.33
C VAL A 223 1.08 16.14 16.83
N PHE A 224 -0.16 16.43 16.43
CA PHE A 224 -0.55 16.42 15.02
C PHE A 224 0.19 17.47 14.20
N MET A 225 0.33 18.69 14.73
CA MET A 225 1.13 19.75 14.11
C MET A 225 2.61 19.40 14.00
N GLY A 226 3.16 18.64 14.94
CA GLY A 226 4.52 18.13 14.85
C GLY A 226 4.69 17.16 13.68
N ILE A 227 3.70 16.28 13.50
CA ILE A 227 3.74 15.28 12.43
C ILE A 227 3.50 15.93 11.06
N LEU A 228 2.55 16.86 10.95
CA LEU A 228 2.20 17.55 9.70
C LEU A 228 3.33 18.42 9.12
N ASP A 229 4.35 18.78 9.91
CA ASP A 229 5.56 19.44 9.38
C ASP A 229 6.41 18.55 8.49
N HIS A 230 6.26 17.23 8.63
CA HIS A 230 7.07 16.24 7.92
C HIS A 230 6.26 15.40 6.93
N TYR A 231 4.93 15.39 7.07
CA TYR A 231 4.02 14.59 6.26
C TYR A 231 2.86 15.46 5.79
N ASP A 232 2.68 15.53 4.48
CA ASP A 232 1.62 16.35 3.86
C ASP A 232 0.20 15.81 4.15
N ASP A 233 0.08 14.51 4.41
CA ASP A 233 -1.18 13.83 4.69
C ASP A 233 -0.99 12.80 5.81
N ILE A 234 -1.93 12.80 6.76
CA ILE A 234 -1.95 11.87 7.88
C ILE A 234 -3.37 11.40 8.16
N TRP A 235 -3.49 10.13 8.54
CA TRP A 235 -4.72 9.53 9.03
C TRP A 235 -4.68 9.43 10.55
N ILE A 236 -5.75 9.91 11.19
CA ILE A 236 -5.89 9.88 12.64
C ILE A 236 -7.09 9.02 12.97
N SER A 237 -6.87 7.98 13.77
CA SER A 237 -7.94 7.12 14.29
C SER A 237 -7.93 7.12 15.81
N LYS A 238 -9.13 7.09 16.40
CA LYS A 238 -9.32 6.95 17.84
C LYS A 238 -9.85 5.54 18.12
N LYS A 239 -9.12 4.78 18.93
CA LYS A 239 -9.46 3.42 19.33
C LYS A 239 -10.46 3.42 20.50
N GLU A 240 -11.07 2.26 20.74
CA GLU A 240 -12.06 2.06 21.82
C GLU A 240 -11.47 2.25 23.22
N ASP A 241 -10.19 1.96 23.39
CA ASP A 241 -9.42 2.20 24.62
C ASP A 241 -9.06 3.70 24.85
N GLY A 242 -9.46 4.56 23.92
CA GLY A 242 -9.16 5.99 23.94
C GLY A 242 -7.76 6.35 23.44
N ALA A 243 -7.00 5.38 22.90
CA ALA A 243 -5.73 5.64 22.22
C ALA A 243 -5.97 6.34 20.87
N TYR A 244 -5.02 7.17 20.46
CA TYR A 244 -4.95 7.76 19.14
C TYR A 244 -3.84 7.07 18.36
N ALA A 245 -4.17 6.57 17.17
CA ALA A 245 -3.19 6.06 16.22
C ALA A 245 -3.10 7.02 15.03
N VAL A 246 -1.87 7.45 14.73
CA VAL A 246 -1.54 8.33 13.61
C VAL A 246 -0.74 7.54 12.59
N GLU A 247 -1.20 7.55 11.36
CA GLU A 247 -0.63 6.82 10.23
C GLU A 247 -0.36 7.80 9.08
N HIS A 248 0.68 7.52 8.30
CA HIS A 248 0.98 8.20 7.05
C HIS A 248 1.00 7.16 5.92
N MET A 249 1.34 7.60 4.71
CA MET A 249 1.32 6.76 3.51
C MET A 249 2.14 5.47 3.61
N ASP A 250 3.33 5.52 4.24
CA ASP A 250 4.22 4.36 4.34
C ASP A 250 3.99 3.53 5.61
N GLY A 251 2.99 3.88 6.41
CA GLY A 251 2.55 3.10 7.56
C GLY A 251 2.36 3.92 8.82
N LYS A 252 2.56 3.26 9.97
CA LYS A 252 2.25 3.84 11.27
C LYS A 252 3.31 4.84 11.72
N VAL A 253 2.89 6.08 11.99
CA VAL A 253 3.77 7.11 12.58
C VAL A 253 3.89 6.89 14.08
N CYS A 254 2.77 6.97 14.81
CA CYS A 254 2.78 6.82 16.26
C CYS A 254 1.43 6.37 16.80
N GLU A 255 1.43 5.90 18.05
CA GLU A 255 0.20 5.64 18.79
C GLU A 255 0.37 6.08 20.24
N PHE A 256 -0.56 6.88 20.74
CA PHE A 256 -0.47 7.43 22.08
C PHE A 256 -1.79 7.37 22.84
N THR A 257 -1.71 7.22 24.15
CA THR A 257 -2.83 7.29 25.07
C THR A 257 -2.73 8.55 25.93
N ILE A 258 -3.86 8.94 26.50
CA ILE A 258 -3.93 10.07 27.42
C ILE A 258 -4.18 9.50 28.80
N SER A 259 -3.22 9.69 29.70
CA SER A 259 -3.35 9.29 31.10
C SER A 259 -3.01 10.48 31.99
N GLU A 260 -3.93 10.84 32.89
CA GLU A 260 -3.71 11.91 33.88
C GLU A 260 -3.32 13.27 33.24
N GLY A 261 -3.89 13.58 32.08
CA GLY A 261 -3.59 14.82 31.34
C GLY A 261 -2.21 14.88 30.68
N LYS A 262 -1.51 13.74 30.62
CA LYS A 262 -0.23 13.56 29.91
C LYS A 262 -0.41 12.62 28.72
N ILE A 263 0.26 12.94 27.62
CA ILE A 263 0.34 12.08 26.44
C ILE A 263 1.43 11.04 26.71
N LYS A 264 1.08 9.76 26.58
CA LYS A 264 1.99 8.62 26.69
C LYS A 264 2.06 7.90 25.35
N PHE A 265 3.20 7.97 24.70
CA PHE A 265 3.44 7.22 23.47
C PHE A 265 3.66 5.73 23.79
N THR A 266 3.09 4.87 22.96
CA THR A 266 3.34 3.42 23.01
C THR A 266 4.80 3.11 22.62
N ALA A 267 5.34 1.99 23.07
CA ALA A 267 6.72 1.58 22.76
C ALA A 267 7.02 1.49 21.25
N ASN A 268 6.01 1.12 20.46
CA ASN A 268 6.11 1.01 18.99
C ASN A 268 5.86 2.34 18.26
N SER A 269 5.69 3.45 18.99
CA SER A 269 5.56 4.76 18.36
C SER A 269 6.87 5.17 17.71
N PHE A 270 6.76 5.72 16.51
CA PHE A 270 7.89 6.20 15.71
C PHE A 270 8.86 5.10 15.27
N ALA A 271 8.47 3.82 15.35
CA ALA A 271 9.33 2.71 14.93
C ALA A 271 9.53 2.66 13.40
N GLY A 272 8.54 3.12 12.64
CA GLY A 272 8.55 3.11 11.16
C GLY A 272 9.09 4.39 10.52
N ILE A 273 9.59 5.35 11.31
CA ILE A 273 10.04 6.65 10.80
C ILE A 273 11.51 6.89 11.12
N ALA A 274 12.15 7.74 10.32
CA ALA A 274 13.56 8.08 10.51
C ALA A 274 13.80 8.80 11.86
N THR A 275 14.92 8.49 12.51
CA THR A 275 15.26 8.98 13.86
C THR A 275 15.33 10.52 13.94
N ASN A 276 15.76 11.18 12.86
CA ASN A 276 15.77 12.65 12.76
C ASN A 276 14.35 13.22 12.85
N VAL A 277 13.42 12.68 12.05
CA VAL A 277 12.02 13.12 12.03
C VAL A 277 11.36 12.91 13.39
N LYS A 278 11.59 11.74 14.02
CA LYS A 278 11.13 11.47 15.39
C LYS A 278 11.61 12.56 16.38
N THR A 279 12.89 12.91 16.31
CA THR A 279 13.50 13.89 17.23
C THR A 279 12.92 15.28 17.01
N GLU A 280 12.69 15.67 15.75
CA GLU A 280 12.09 16.97 15.40
C GLU A 280 10.63 17.07 15.86
N ILE A 281 9.82 16.03 15.63
CA ILE A 281 8.43 15.94 16.14
C ILE A 281 8.42 16.08 17.66
N GLN A 282 9.30 15.35 18.37
CA GLN A 282 9.38 15.41 19.83
C GLN A 282 9.82 16.79 20.33
N LYS A 283 10.80 17.41 19.67
CA LYS A 283 11.27 18.75 19.99
C LYS A 283 10.15 19.78 19.83
N LYS A 284 9.43 19.75 18.69
CA LYS A 284 8.31 20.65 18.43
C LYS A 284 7.17 20.46 19.42
N PHE A 285 6.86 19.22 19.80
CA PHE A 285 5.88 18.93 20.84
C PHE A 285 6.27 19.54 22.19
N VAL A 286 7.54 19.41 22.60
CA VAL A 286 8.05 20.00 23.86
C VAL A 286 8.02 21.52 23.80
N GLU A 287 8.34 22.12 22.65
CA GLU A 287 8.29 23.57 22.45
C GLU A 287 6.87 24.12 22.56
N LEU A 288 5.92 23.54 21.83
CA LEU A 288 4.51 23.96 21.87
C LEU A 288 3.88 23.69 23.24
N SER A 289 4.27 22.61 23.93
CA SER A 289 3.78 22.30 25.27
C SER A 289 4.17 23.32 26.33
N LYS A 290 5.16 24.20 26.08
CA LYS A 290 5.52 25.30 27.00
C LYS A 290 4.57 26.49 26.91
N LEU A 291 3.71 26.55 25.89
CA LEU A 291 2.76 27.65 25.66
C LEU A 291 1.47 27.52 26.50
N ILE A 292 1.27 26.40 27.20
CA ILE A 292 0.07 26.06 27.96
C ILE A 292 0.43 25.56 29.36
#